data_AF-A0A9E3H1Q6-F1
#
_entry.id   AF-A0A9E3H1Q6-F1
#
_cell.length_a   1.000
_cell.length_b   1.000
_cell.length_c   1.000
_cell.angle_alpha   90.00
_cell.angle_beta   90.00
_cell.angle_gamma   90.00
#
_symmetry.space_group_name_H-M   'P 1'
#
loop_
_entity.id
_entity.type
_entity.pdbx_description
1 polymer ?
#
loop_
_entity_poly.entity_id
_entity_poly.type
_entity_poly.pdbx_seq_one_letter_code
_entity_poly.pdbx_strand_id
1 'polypeptide(L)'
;MTVQSKSAARPDSVTTGPIAGSRKIYTSPEGRPDIRVPFREIALDPSAREEPYRAYDTSGPFTDTDATIDLAAGLAPIRSSWIAARGFATVPPRDVRPEDNGNIGAEHLLAPCPAVHQVYAGRPGQPVTQYEFARAGIITEEMIYVAHRENLGRAAALAGAAERRADGEDFGAAIPDFITPEFVRDEIARGRAIIPANINHPELEPVIIGRNFLVKINANIGNSAVTSGAAEEVEKLVWAIRWGGDTVMDLSTGRNIHNIRGWIMRNSPVPIGTVPIYQALEKVGGEPDKLTWEVFKDTLIEQAEQGVDYFTIHAGVRLAYVPLTATRTTGIVSRGGSIMARWCLSHHKESFLYERFDEICDIMRKYDVSFSLGDGLRPGSIADANDRAQFAELETLGELTKIAWDKGCQVMIEGPGHVPMHKIKVNM
;
A
#
# COMPACT_ATOMS: atom_id res chain seq x y z
N MET A 1 -28.26 -23.61 -9.29
CA MET A 1 -26.88 -24.10 -9.11
C MET A 1 -26.52 -23.89 -7.66
N THR A 2 -26.39 -24.98 -6.91
CA THR A 2 -26.00 -24.95 -5.50
C THR A 2 -24.56 -24.45 -5.43
N VAL A 3 -24.35 -23.25 -4.89
CA VAL A 3 -23.01 -22.76 -4.53
C VAL A 3 -22.52 -23.72 -3.46
N GLN A 4 -21.65 -24.66 -3.84
CA GLN A 4 -20.95 -25.49 -2.85
C GLN A 4 -20.19 -24.52 -1.94
N SER A 5 -20.55 -24.49 -0.67
CA SER A 5 -19.77 -23.82 0.35
C SER A 5 -18.43 -24.54 0.45
N LYS A 6 -17.44 -24.10 -0.34
CA LYS A 6 -16.04 -24.38 0.01
C LYS A 6 -15.89 -23.91 1.45
N SER A 7 -15.48 -24.80 2.34
CA SER A 7 -15.15 -24.40 3.71
C SER A 7 -14.13 -23.27 3.67
N ALA A 8 -14.13 -22.40 4.68
CA ALA A 8 -13.11 -21.38 4.86
C ALA A 8 -11.77 -22.05 5.24
N ALA A 9 -11.19 -22.75 4.28
CA ALA A 9 -9.94 -23.49 4.46
C ALA A 9 -8.80 -22.50 4.69
N ARG A 10 -7.90 -22.88 5.60
CA ARG A 10 -6.67 -22.14 5.82
C ARG A 10 -5.77 -22.28 4.58
N PRO A 11 -4.92 -21.29 4.29
CA PRO A 11 -3.90 -21.44 3.27
C PRO A 11 -2.84 -22.45 3.74
N ASP A 12 -2.70 -23.57 3.03
CA ASP A 12 -1.73 -24.63 3.38
C ASP A 12 -0.49 -24.62 2.46
N SER A 13 -0.61 -24.09 1.25
CA SER A 13 0.49 -24.01 0.28
C SER A 13 0.24 -22.89 -0.72
N VAL A 14 1.32 -22.42 -1.34
CA VAL A 14 1.33 -21.40 -2.40
C VAL A 14 2.37 -21.76 -3.46
N THR A 15 2.34 -21.09 -4.60
CA THR A 15 3.40 -21.18 -5.61
C THR A 15 4.74 -20.70 -5.02
N THR A 16 5.72 -21.60 -4.97
CA THR A 16 7.09 -21.31 -4.54
C THR A 16 8.14 -21.72 -5.58
N GLY A 17 9.40 -21.40 -5.31
CA GLY A 17 10.55 -21.78 -6.11
C GLY A 17 11.01 -20.68 -7.07
N PRO A 18 12.26 -20.76 -7.57
CA PRO A 18 12.86 -19.70 -8.37
C PRO A 18 12.04 -19.30 -9.60
N ILE A 19 12.10 -18.02 -9.97
CA ILE A 19 11.58 -17.55 -11.26
C ILE A 19 12.50 -18.12 -12.35
N ALA A 20 11.91 -18.82 -13.32
CA ALA A 20 12.64 -19.55 -14.35
C ALA A 20 13.74 -18.68 -15.01
N GLY A 21 14.94 -19.24 -15.15
CA GLY A 21 16.10 -18.55 -15.72
C GLY A 21 16.77 -17.54 -14.77
N SER A 22 16.34 -17.45 -13.51
CA SER A 22 16.95 -16.55 -12.53
C SER A 22 17.10 -17.22 -11.16
N ARG A 23 17.94 -16.62 -10.32
CA ARG A 23 18.12 -17.01 -8.91
C ARG A 23 17.95 -15.80 -8.00
N LYS A 24 17.34 -16.01 -6.83
CA LYS A 24 17.31 -15.01 -5.76
C LYS A 24 18.74 -14.75 -5.28
N ILE A 25 19.06 -13.49 -5.05
CA ILE A 25 20.26 -13.07 -4.35
C ILE A 25 19.92 -11.96 -3.37
N TYR A 26 20.78 -11.75 -2.38
CA TYR A 26 20.69 -10.61 -1.48
C TYR A 26 22.03 -9.90 -1.45
N THR A 27 22.00 -8.58 -1.48
CA THR A 27 23.20 -7.77 -1.27
C THR A 27 22.96 -6.77 -0.14
N SER A 28 24.05 -6.24 0.42
CA SER A 28 23.99 -5.34 1.57
C SER A 28 24.54 -3.96 1.21
N PRO A 29 23.94 -2.88 1.72
CA PRO A 29 24.52 -1.55 1.69
C PRO A 29 25.87 -1.54 2.43
N GLU A 30 26.79 -0.66 2.00
CA GLU A 30 28.08 -0.48 2.66
C GLU A 30 27.89 -0.12 4.15
N GLY A 31 28.66 -0.78 5.03
CA GLY A 31 28.57 -0.57 6.47
C GLY A 31 27.31 -1.14 7.15
N ARG A 32 26.38 -1.76 6.40
CA ARG A 32 25.13 -2.35 6.94
C ARG A 32 24.94 -3.81 6.48
N PRO A 33 25.84 -4.74 6.88
CA PRO A 33 25.72 -6.17 6.53
C PRO A 33 24.48 -6.84 7.16
N ASP A 34 23.89 -6.20 8.17
CA ASP A 34 22.63 -6.59 8.79
C ASP A 34 21.41 -6.35 7.88
N ILE A 35 21.52 -5.43 6.90
CA ILE A 35 20.47 -5.17 5.91
C ILE A 35 20.71 -6.03 4.68
N ARG A 36 19.76 -6.91 4.37
CA ARG A 36 19.79 -7.81 3.21
C ARG A 36 18.71 -7.40 2.22
N VAL A 37 19.11 -6.82 1.10
CA VAL A 37 18.20 -6.32 0.05
C VAL A 37 18.12 -7.33 -1.10
N PRO A 38 16.92 -7.79 -1.48
CA PRO A 38 16.73 -8.84 -2.46
C PRO A 38 16.79 -8.30 -3.89
N PHE A 39 17.35 -9.14 -4.76
CA PHE A 39 17.32 -9.01 -6.21
C PHE A 39 17.20 -10.40 -6.82
N ARG A 40 16.99 -10.47 -8.13
CA ARG A 40 17.23 -11.70 -8.88
C ARG A 40 18.31 -11.49 -9.92
N GLU A 41 19.18 -12.47 -10.08
CA GLU A 41 20.21 -12.49 -11.11
C GLU A 41 19.84 -13.45 -12.23
N ILE A 42 20.06 -13.00 -13.45
CA ILE A 42 19.88 -13.75 -14.70
C ILE A 42 21.28 -13.98 -15.26
N ALA A 43 21.71 -15.24 -15.26
CA ALA A 43 22.98 -15.61 -15.88
C ALA A 43 22.85 -15.45 -17.40
N LEU A 44 23.83 -14.79 -18.01
CA LEU A 44 23.96 -14.66 -19.46
C LEU A 44 24.82 -15.79 -20.02
N ASP A 45 24.79 -15.97 -21.34
CA ASP A 45 25.61 -17.00 -21.98
C ASP A 45 27.10 -16.73 -21.71
N PRO A 46 27.90 -17.72 -21.26
CA PRO A 46 29.32 -17.51 -20.95
C PRO A 46 30.14 -16.96 -22.13
N SER A 47 29.72 -17.20 -23.37
CA SER A 47 30.38 -16.66 -24.55
C SER A 47 30.23 -15.15 -24.71
N ALA A 48 29.20 -14.54 -24.10
CA ALA A 48 29.02 -13.09 -24.06
C ALA A 48 30.06 -12.39 -23.18
N ARG A 49 30.63 -13.11 -22.20
CA ARG A 49 31.60 -12.57 -21.21
C ARG A 49 31.07 -11.34 -20.46
N GLU A 50 29.78 -11.33 -20.19
CA GLU A 50 29.08 -10.30 -19.43
C GLU A 50 28.76 -10.80 -18.02
N GLU A 51 28.74 -9.88 -17.07
CA GLU A 51 28.27 -10.18 -15.71
C GLU A 51 26.77 -10.50 -15.71
N PRO A 52 26.28 -11.32 -14.76
CA PRO A 52 24.85 -11.61 -14.65
C PRO A 52 24.01 -10.34 -14.56
N TYR A 53 22.90 -10.30 -15.30
CA TYR A 53 21.98 -9.18 -15.23
C TYR A 53 21.19 -9.21 -13.92
N ARG A 54 21.27 -8.13 -13.16
CA ARG A 54 20.52 -7.98 -11.90
C ARG A 54 19.22 -7.23 -12.16
N ALA A 55 18.11 -7.83 -11.75
CA ALA A 55 16.78 -7.23 -11.83
C ALA A 55 16.23 -6.92 -10.44
N TYR A 56 15.37 -5.89 -10.37
CA TYR A 56 14.51 -5.66 -9.22
C TYR A 56 13.64 -6.90 -8.97
N ASP A 57 13.42 -7.23 -7.71
CA ASP A 57 12.65 -8.42 -7.34
C ASP A 57 11.78 -8.16 -6.11
N THR A 58 10.47 -8.30 -6.31
CA THR A 58 9.39 -8.08 -5.34
C THR A 58 8.86 -9.39 -4.76
N SER A 59 9.33 -10.54 -5.27
CA SER A 59 8.73 -11.84 -4.97
C SER A 59 8.98 -12.36 -3.55
N GLY A 60 9.77 -11.62 -2.76
CA GLY A 60 10.15 -11.96 -1.39
C GLY A 60 10.75 -13.37 -1.26
N PRO A 61 10.58 -14.02 -0.08
CA PRO A 61 11.14 -15.34 0.18
C PRO A 61 10.57 -16.48 -0.68
N PHE A 62 9.43 -16.30 -1.36
CA PHE A 62 8.75 -17.37 -2.09
C PHE A 62 9.54 -17.91 -3.29
N THR A 63 10.49 -17.14 -3.82
CA THR A 63 11.36 -17.55 -4.94
C THR A 63 12.79 -17.86 -4.51
N ASP A 64 13.07 -17.78 -3.21
CA ASP A 64 14.33 -18.15 -2.60
C ASP A 64 14.38 -19.67 -2.43
N THR A 65 15.46 -20.31 -2.88
CA THR A 65 15.63 -21.77 -2.75
C THR A 65 15.91 -22.20 -1.32
N ASP A 66 16.39 -21.28 -0.49
CA ASP A 66 16.85 -21.56 0.86
C ASP A 66 15.79 -21.20 1.92
N ALA A 67 14.70 -20.54 1.51
CA ALA A 67 13.61 -20.17 2.39
C ALA A 67 12.67 -21.34 2.67
N THR A 68 12.25 -21.49 3.92
CA THR A 68 11.16 -22.37 4.32
C THR A 68 9.88 -21.55 4.45
N ILE A 69 8.84 -21.90 3.69
CA ILE A 69 7.56 -21.20 3.70
C ILE A 69 6.56 -21.96 4.57
N ASP A 70 6.19 -21.36 5.70
CA ASP A 70 5.10 -21.80 6.59
C ASP A 70 4.09 -20.66 6.72
N LEU A 71 2.95 -20.80 6.04
CA LEU A 71 1.93 -19.74 5.98
C LEU A 71 1.25 -19.48 7.33
N ALA A 72 1.25 -20.47 8.23
CA ALA A 72 0.69 -20.33 9.56
C ALA A 72 1.67 -19.59 10.50
N ALA A 73 2.97 -19.78 10.31
CA ALA A 73 3.99 -19.01 11.02
C ALA A 73 4.14 -17.58 10.49
N GLY A 74 3.78 -17.35 9.22
CA GLY A 74 4.03 -16.09 8.52
C GLY A 74 5.47 -15.98 8.02
N LEU A 75 5.76 -14.89 7.31
CA LEU A 75 7.12 -14.60 6.83
C LEU A 75 8.03 -14.13 7.97
N ALA A 76 9.34 -14.25 7.74
CA ALA A 76 10.34 -13.75 8.67
C ALA A 76 10.16 -12.23 8.88
N PRO A 77 10.06 -11.74 10.13
CA PRO A 77 9.72 -10.35 10.41
C PRO A 77 11.00 -9.48 10.39
N ILE A 78 11.58 -9.29 9.19
CA ILE A 78 12.92 -8.72 8.97
C ILE A 78 13.12 -7.30 9.54
N ARG A 79 12.06 -6.52 9.72
CA ARG A 79 12.12 -5.15 10.29
C ARG A 79 12.06 -5.12 11.82
N SER A 80 11.85 -6.26 12.49
CA SER A 80 11.59 -6.30 13.93
C SER A 80 12.67 -5.63 14.79
N SER A 81 13.94 -5.84 14.44
CA SER A 81 15.06 -5.23 15.17
C SER A 81 15.10 -3.71 15.01
N TRP A 82 14.73 -3.20 13.83
CA TRP A 82 14.68 -1.76 13.54
C TRP A 82 13.53 -1.11 14.32
N ILE A 83 12.36 -1.75 14.32
CA ILE A 83 11.17 -1.30 15.06
C ILE A 83 11.45 -1.32 16.58
N ALA A 84 12.08 -2.38 17.08
CA ALA A 84 12.44 -2.50 18.50
C ALA A 84 13.43 -1.40 18.93
N ALA A 85 14.40 -1.06 18.09
CA ALA A 85 15.38 0.00 18.37
C ALA A 85 14.73 1.40 18.48
N ARG A 86 13.57 1.62 17.85
CA ARG A 86 12.81 2.89 17.95
C ARG A 86 12.05 3.05 19.27
N GLY A 87 11.88 1.98 20.04
CA GLY A 87 11.29 2.03 21.37
C GLY A 87 9.82 2.45 21.40
N PHE A 88 9.03 2.07 20.39
CA PHE A 88 7.59 2.30 20.38
C PHE A 88 6.87 1.56 21.51
N ALA A 89 5.70 2.05 21.91
CA ALA A 89 4.92 1.40 22.96
C ALA A 89 4.29 0.11 22.43
N THR A 90 4.47 -0.98 23.16
CA THR A 90 3.57 -2.12 23.03
C THR A 90 2.19 -1.77 23.60
N VAL A 91 1.13 -2.03 22.84
CA VAL A 91 -0.25 -1.79 23.27
C VAL A 91 -1.07 -3.07 23.16
N PRO A 92 -2.10 -3.26 24.01
CA PRO A 92 -3.05 -4.35 23.83
C PRO A 92 -3.73 -4.22 22.45
N PRO A 93 -3.81 -5.30 21.66
CA PRO A 93 -4.52 -5.26 20.38
C PRO A 93 -6.01 -5.01 20.62
N ARG A 94 -6.67 -4.35 19.67
CA ARG A 94 -8.13 -4.28 19.59
C ARG A 94 -8.70 -5.70 19.43
N ASP A 95 -9.67 -6.05 20.26
CA ASP A 95 -10.41 -7.32 20.13
C ASP A 95 -11.14 -7.39 18.79
N VAL A 96 -11.07 -8.54 18.12
CA VAL A 96 -11.85 -8.82 16.91
C VAL A 96 -13.31 -9.01 17.28
N ARG A 97 -14.21 -8.27 16.62
CA ARG A 97 -15.66 -8.28 16.84
C ARG A 97 -16.37 -9.02 15.69
N PRO A 98 -17.58 -9.57 15.90
CA PRO A 98 -18.29 -10.33 14.87
C PRO A 98 -18.47 -9.60 13.54
N GLU A 99 -18.71 -8.28 13.57
CA GLU A 99 -18.92 -7.47 12.38
C GLU A 99 -17.65 -7.30 11.53
N ASP A 100 -16.45 -7.49 12.10
CA ASP A 100 -15.18 -7.40 11.36
C ASP A 100 -15.07 -8.51 10.30
N ASN A 101 -15.79 -9.61 10.53
CA ASN A 101 -15.91 -10.75 9.64
C ASN A 101 -17.33 -10.89 9.04
N GLY A 102 -18.18 -9.87 9.17
CA GLY A 102 -19.50 -9.81 8.54
C GLY A 102 -20.63 -10.53 9.29
N ASN A 103 -20.54 -10.63 10.63
CA ASN A 103 -21.58 -11.20 11.50
C ASN A 103 -22.02 -12.62 11.11
N ILE A 104 -21.04 -13.48 10.80
CA ILE A 104 -21.28 -14.86 10.36
C ILE A 104 -21.18 -15.87 11.52
N GLY A 105 -21.87 -17.00 11.36
CA GLY A 105 -21.78 -18.13 12.29
C GLY A 105 -20.38 -18.75 12.35
N ALA A 106 -20.05 -19.38 13.47
CA ALA A 106 -18.72 -19.96 13.74
C ALA A 106 -18.31 -21.03 12.71
N GLU A 107 -19.28 -21.72 12.11
CA GLU A 107 -19.10 -22.73 11.06
C GLU A 107 -18.61 -22.16 9.72
N HIS A 108 -18.80 -20.86 9.49
CA HIS A 108 -18.38 -20.14 8.29
C HIS A 108 -17.20 -19.18 8.55
N LEU A 109 -16.84 -19.00 9.82
CA LEU A 109 -15.75 -18.14 10.24
C LEU A 109 -14.42 -18.78 9.88
N LEU A 110 -13.62 -18.07 9.09
CA LEU A 110 -12.24 -18.44 8.84
C LEU A 110 -11.47 -18.35 10.15
N ALA A 111 -10.60 -19.32 10.46
CA ALA A 111 -9.73 -19.17 11.62
C ALA A 111 -8.73 -18.01 11.41
N PRO A 112 -8.48 -17.18 12.44
CA PRO A 112 -7.45 -16.14 12.35
C PRO A 112 -6.08 -16.76 12.05
N CYS A 113 -5.21 -16.00 11.38
CA CYS A 113 -3.83 -16.40 11.17
C CYS A 113 -3.13 -16.58 12.54
N PRO A 114 -2.47 -17.72 12.81
CA PRO A 114 -1.88 -17.98 14.13
C PRO A 114 -0.51 -17.34 14.33
N ALA A 115 0.07 -16.70 13.30
CA ALA A 115 1.35 -16.01 13.39
C ALA A 115 1.36 -14.98 14.53
N VAL A 116 2.43 -14.97 15.32
CA VAL A 116 2.56 -14.09 16.49
C VAL A 116 2.64 -12.64 16.02
N HIS A 117 1.75 -11.80 16.56
CA HIS A 117 1.63 -10.40 16.18
C HIS A 117 1.68 -9.50 17.41
N GLN A 118 2.77 -8.76 17.57
CA GLN A 118 2.90 -7.75 18.62
C GLN A 118 2.47 -6.39 18.08
N VAL A 119 1.45 -5.78 18.69
CA VAL A 119 0.98 -4.45 18.29
C VAL A 119 1.80 -3.35 18.96
N TYR A 120 2.36 -2.47 18.13
CA TYR A 120 3.05 -1.26 18.50
C TYR A 120 2.22 -0.02 18.19
N ALA A 121 2.51 1.04 18.94
CA ALA A 121 1.96 2.37 18.75
C ALA A 121 3.02 3.43 19.03
N GLY A 122 3.06 4.45 18.17
CA GLY A 122 3.77 5.68 18.44
C GLY A 122 3.17 6.48 19.60
N ARG A 123 4.00 7.30 20.25
CA ARG A 123 3.58 8.20 21.34
C ARG A 123 3.52 9.65 20.88
N PRO A 124 2.69 10.50 21.52
CA PRO A 124 2.77 11.95 21.33
C PRO A 124 4.19 12.47 21.60
N GLY A 125 4.67 13.37 20.74
CA GLY A 125 6.01 13.97 20.84
C GLY A 125 7.18 13.08 20.37
N GLN A 126 6.92 11.85 19.97
CA GLN A 126 7.90 10.96 19.35
C GLN A 126 7.70 10.97 17.82
N PRO A 127 8.77 11.11 17.01
CA PRO A 127 8.70 10.82 15.57
C PRO A 127 8.33 9.35 15.34
N VAL A 128 7.34 9.11 14.48
CA VAL A 128 6.85 7.75 14.18
C VAL A 128 6.99 7.46 12.70
N THR A 129 6.65 8.43 11.85
CA THR A 129 6.56 8.21 10.42
C THR A 129 7.89 8.45 9.71
N GLN A 130 8.11 7.81 8.56
CA GLN A 130 9.27 8.13 7.71
C GLN A 130 9.33 9.62 7.33
N TYR A 131 8.16 10.27 7.17
CA TYR A 131 8.09 11.71 6.93
C TYR A 131 8.67 12.52 8.10
N GLU A 132 8.27 12.19 9.33
CA GLU A 132 8.78 12.88 10.52
C GLU A 132 10.27 12.65 10.74
N PHE A 133 10.75 11.42 10.57
CA PHE A 133 12.17 11.12 10.62
C PHE A 133 12.94 11.93 9.56
N ALA A 134 12.45 11.96 8.33
CA ALA A 134 13.09 12.68 7.24
C ALA A 134 13.15 14.19 7.52
N ARG A 135 12.06 14.79 7.99
CA ARG A 135 11.98 16.21 8.39
C ARG A 135 12.91 16.53 9.57
N ALA A 136 13.17 15.57 10.44
CA ALA A 136 14.12 15.69 11.55
C ALA A 136 15.58 15.46 11.13
N GLY A 137 15.86 15.22 9.84
CA GLY A 137 17.20 14.95 9.34
C GLY A 137 17.71 13.53 9.62
N ILE A 138 16.82 12.63 10.05
CA ILE A 138 17.15 11.25 10.45
C ILE A 138 17.01 10.32 9.24
N ILE A 139 18.07 9.56 8.96
CA ILE A 139 18.05 8.47 7.99
C ILE A 139 17.71 7.17 8.72
N THR A 140 16.59 6.55 8.36
CA THR A 140 16.14 5.28 8.94
C THR A 140 16.72 4.07 8.19
N GLU A 141 16.55 2.88 8.76
CA GLU A 141 16.88 1.63 8.09
C GLU A 141 16.09 1.41 6.80
N GLU A 142 14.81 1.80 6.75
CA GLU A 142 14.02 1.71 5.52
C GLU A 142 14.57 2.65 4.44
N MET A 143 15.02 3.85 4.80
CA MET A 143 15.64 4.78 3.84
C MET A 143 16.95 4.22 3.27
N ILE A 144 17.77 3.57 4.10
CA ILE A 144 18.99 2.88 3.65
C ILE A 144 18.63 1.70 2.73
N TYR A 145 17.63 0.92 3.11
CA TYR A 145 17.16 -0.24 2.36
C TYR A 145 16.73 0.14 0.94
N VAL A 146 15.81 1.11 0.81
CA VAL A 146 15.27 1.51 -0.50
C VAL A 146 16.32 2.22 -1.34
N ALA A 147 17.24 2.99 -0.75
CA ALA A 147 18.34 3.59 -1.51
C ALA A 147 19.20 2.52 -2.20
N HIS A 148 19.53 1.44 -1.49
CA HIS A 148 20.28 0.33 -2.06
C HIS A 148 19.46 -0.46 -3.08
N ARG A 149 18.16 -0.70 -2.81
CA ARG A 149 17.24 -1.41 -3.71
C ARG A 149 17.09 -0.70 -5.06
N GLU A 150 16.92 0.63 -5.05
CA GLU A 150 16.77 1.46 -6.26
C GLU A 150 18.05 1.57 -7.10
N ASN A 151 19.21 1.24 -6.51
CA ASN A 151 20.45 1.19 -7.26
C ASN A 151 20.62 -0.10 -8.04
N LEU A 152 19.92 -1.21 -7.77
CA LEU A 152 20.07 -2.47 -8.54
C LEU A 152 21.54 -2.96 -8.67
N GLY A 153 22.41 -2.63 -7.71
CA GLY A 153 23.86 -2.90 -7.83
C GLY A 153 24.63 -1.98 -8.80
N ARG A 154 24.04 -0.87 -9.25
CA ARG A 154 24.62 0.12 -10.18
C ARG A 154 25.85 0.87 -9.67
N ALA A 155 26.39 0.58 -8.48
CA ALA A 155 27.67 1.16 -8.04
C ALA A 155 28.78 0.89 -9.07
N ALA A 156 28.78 -0.30 -9.69
CA ALA A 156 29.70 -0.65 -10.79
C ALA A 156 29.37 0.05 -12.13
N ALA A 157 28.16 0.59 -12.27
CA ALA A 157 27.65 1.23 -13.48
C ALA A 157 27.57 2.77 -13.34
N LEU A 158 28.22 3.37 -12.35
CA LEU A 158 28.27 4.83 -12.20
C LEU A 158 28.94 5.51 -13.39
N ALA A 159 29.97 4.87 -13.96
CA ALA A 159 30.58 5.32 -15.20
C ALA A 159 29.53 5.33 -16.33
N GLY A 160 29.32 6.51 -16.95
CA GLY A 160 28.33 6.70 -18.01
C GLY A 160 26.87 6.79 -17.54
N ALA A 161 26.59 6.87 -16.23
CA ALA A 161 25.23 7.09 -15.72
C ALA A 161 24.64 8.42 -16.22
N ALA A 162 25.42 9.51 -16.16
CA ALA A 162 25.00 10.83 -16.65
C ALA A 162 24.65 10.83 -18.13
N GLU A 163 25.41 10.11 -18.97
CA GLU A 163 25.16 10.00 -20.42
C GLU A 163 23.87 9.21 -20.70
N ARG A 164 23.69 8.04 -20.07
CA ARG A 164 22.46 7.25 -20.21
C ARG A 164 21.22 8.00 -19.71
N ARG A 165 21.37 8.82 -18.67
CA ARG A 165 20.29 9.68 -18.18
C ARG A 165 19.97 10.80 -19.17
N ALA A 166 21.00 11.40 -19.78
CA ALA A 166 20.84 12.43 -20.80
C ALA A 166 20.24 11.90 -22.12
N ASP A 167 20.30 10.59 -22.35
CA ASP A 167 19.64 9.88 -23.47
C ASP A 167 18.12 9.66 -23.24
N GLY A 168 17.52 10.35 -22.27
CA GLY A 168 16.10 10.32 -21.99
C GLY A 168 15.52 11.71 -21.71
N GLU A 169 14.20 11.80 -21.71
CA GLU A 169 13.43 12.99 -21.31
C GLU A 169 12.62 12.65 -20.05
N ASP A 170 12.86 13.36 -18.96
CA ASP A 170 12.22 13.14 -17.66
C ASP A 170 11.20 14.24 -17.29
N PHE A 171 11.02 15.23 -18.17
CA PHE A 171 10.19 16.42 -18.03
C PHE A 171 10.55 17.26 -16.80
N GLY A 172 11.85 17.43 -16.54
CA GLY A 172 12.37 18.21 -15.41
C GLY A 172 12.31 17.47 -14.07
N ALA A 173 12.44 16.14 -14.10
CA ALA A 173 12.63 15.37 -12.88
C ALA A 173 14.02 15.63 -12.27
N ALA A 174 14.24 15.11 -11.07
CA ALA A 174 15.51 15.21 -10.36
C ALA A 174 16.05 13.81 -10.05
N ILE A 175 16.14 12.97 -11.08
CA ILE A 175 16.66 11.60 -10.97
C ILE A 175 18.19 11.69 -10.85
N PRO A 176 18.80 11.25 -9.73
CA PRO A 176 20.24 11.27 -9.59
C PRO A 176 20.87 10.08 -10.31
N ASP A 177 22.15 10.21 -10.64
CA ASP A 177 22.93 9.11 -11.22
C ASP A 177 23.04 7.92 -10.25
N PHE A 178 23.02 8.20 -8.94
CA PHE A 178 23.03 7.23 -7.85
C PHE A 178 22.11 7.64 -6.71
N ILE A 179 21.36 6.69 -6.17
CA ILE A 179 20.43 6.94 -5.07
C ILE A 179 21.16 6.76 -3.75
N THR A 180 21.26 7.82 -2.94
CA THR A 180 21.83 7.75 -1.59
C THR A 180 20.73 7.73 -0.53
N PRO A 181 21.00 7.22 0.69
CA PRO A 181 20.04 7.33 1.79
C PRO A 181 19.66 8.77 2.13
N GLU A 182 20.60 9.72 1.97
CA GLU A 182 20.35 11.15 2.14
C GLU A 182 19.40 11.70 1.06
N PHE A 183 19.57 11.29 -0.21
CA PHE A 183 18.64 11.67 -1.28
C PHE A 183 17.23 11.13 -1.01
N VAL A 184 17.12 9.88 -0.57
CA VAL A 184 15.84 9.29 -0.16
C VAL A 184 15.18 10.11 0.95
N ARG A 185 15.93 10.43 2.02
CA ARG A 185 15.46 11.27 3.12
C ARG A 185 14.96 12.63 2.60
N ASP A 186 15.73 13.28 1.72
CA ASP A 186 15.38 14.58 1.16
C ASP A 186 14.09 14.57 0.33
N GLU A 187 13.87 13.53 -0.46
CA GLU A 187 12.65 13.36 -1.25
C GLU A 187 11.42 13.13 -0.36
N ILE A 188 11.58 12.37 0.73
CA ILE A 188 10.53 12.16 1.73
C ILE A 188 10.25 13.46 2.50
N ALA A 189 11.27 14.17 2.96
CA ALA A 189 11.14 15.40 3.74
C ALA A 189 10.42 16.55 2.99
N ARG A 190 10.47 16.54 1.66
CA ARG A 190 9.75 17.49 0.80
C ARG A 190 8.41 16.94 0.28
N GLY A 191 8.03 15.74 0.70
CA GLY A 191 6.76 15.09 0.32
C GLY A 191 6.67 14.65 -1.13
N ARG A 192 7.81 14.41 -1.80
CA ARG A 192 7.85 13.98 -3.22
C ARG A 192 8.07 12.47 -3.38
N ALA A 193 8.34 11.78 -2.27
CA ALA A 193 8.37 10.33 -2.18
C ALA A 193 7.84 9.85 -0.81
N ILE A 194 7.39 8.61 -0.76
CA ILE A 194 6.94 7.93 0.46
C ILE A 194 7.54 6.52 0.54
N ILE A 195 7.63 5.99 1.77
CA ILE A 195 7.88 4.58 2.06
C ILE A 195 6.71 4.09 2.92
N PRO A 196 5.69 3.43 2.34
CA PRO A 196 4.57 2.89 3.09
C PRO A 196 5.05 1.69 3.93
N ALA A 197 5.22 1.90 5.23
CA ALA A 197 5.91 0.95 6.10
C ALA A 197 5.39 0.99 7.54
N ASN A 198 4.14 0.57 7.71
CA ASN A 198 3.48 0.56 9.02
C ASN A 198 4.35 -0.19 10.05
N ILE A 199 4.45 0.33 11.26
CA ILE A 199 5.25 -0.23 12.35
C ILE A 199 4.79 -1.64 12.78
N ASN A 200 3.58 -2.04 12.40
CA ASN A 200 2.97 -3.35 12.65
C ASN A 200 3.06 -4.31 11.44
N HIS A 201 3.87 -3.99 10.43
CA HIS A 201 4.18 -4.87 9.30
C HIS A 201 5.67 -5.22 9.26
N PRO A 202 6.15 -6.04 10.21
CA PRO A 202 7.56 -6.32 10.33
C PRO A 202 8.11 -7.24 9.22
N GLU A 203 7.26 -7.95 8.49
CA GLU A 203 7.59 -8.84 7.37
C GLU A 203 7.99 -8.08 6.08
N LEU A 204 7.66 -6.80 6.01
CA LEU A 204 7.86 -5.93 4.85
C LEU A 204 9.34 -5.80 4.44
N GLU A 205 9.60 -6.00 3.16
CA GLU A 205 10.77 -5.54 2.43
C GLU A 205 10.50 -4.12 1.88
N PRO A 206 11.09 -3.05 2.44
CA PRO A 206 10.71 -1.68 2.11
C PRO A 206 10.79 -1.33 0.61
N VAL A 207 9.84 -0.50 0.17
CA VAL A 207 9.74 0.04 -1.19
C VAL A 207 9.53 1.55 -1.12
N ILE A 208 10.14 2.30 -2.03
CA ILE A 208 9.93 3.75 -2.17
C ILE A 208 9.10 4.07 -3.41
N ILE A 209 8.14 4.98 -3.24
CA ILE A 209 7.26 5.47 -4.29
C ILE A 209 7.53 6.97 -4.47
N GLY A 210 7.94 7.38 -5.67
CA GLY A 210 8.17 8.78 -6.00
C GLY A 210 8.68 8.96 -7.42
N ARG A 211 8.53 10.17 -7.98
CA ARG A 211 8.85 10.46 -9.40
C ARG A 211 10.32 10.22 -9.77
N ASN A 212 11.24 10.33 -8.82
CA ASN A 212 12.68 10.23 -9.06
C ASN A 212 13.26 8.82 -8.82
N PHE A 213 12.38 7.83 -8.70
CA PHE A 213 12.69 6.43 -8.45
C PHE A 213 12.13 5.56 -9.58
N LEU A 214 12.42 4.27 -9.58
CA LEU A 214 11.77 3.34 -10.50
C LEU A 214 10.25 3.44 -10.36
N VAL A 215 9.54 3.46 -11.49
CA VAL A 215 8.07 3.41 -11.49
C VAL A 215 7.63 2.10 -10.83
N LYS A 216 6.74 2.21 -9.84
CA LYS A 216 6.19 1.07 -9.09
C LYS A 216 4.80 0.71 -9.61
N ILE A 217 4.44 -0.58 -9.52
CA ILE A 217 3.13 -1.09 -9.91
C ILE A 217 2.41 -1.77 -8.74
N ASN A 218 1.10 -1.60 -8.70
CA ASN A 218 0.23 -2.21 -7.71
C ASN A 218 -0.62 -3.33 -8.33
N ALA A 219 -0.82 -4.43 -7.59
CA ALA A 219 -1.80 -5.45 -7.95
C ALA A 219 -2.97 -5.48 -6.98
N ASN A 220 -4.20 -5.51 -7.51
CA ASN A 220 -5.40 -5.61 -6.69
C ASN A 220 -5.81 -7.08 -6.53
N ILE A 221 -5.96 -7.51 -5.27
CA ILE A 221 -6.56 -8.80 -4.89
C ILE A 221 -7.81 -8.54 -4.05
N GLY A 222 -8.41 -9.58 -3.51
CA GLY A 222 -9.53 -9.46 -2.59
C GLY A 222 -10.62 -10.48 -2.85
N ASN A 223 -11.22 -10.91 -1.75
CA ASN A 223 -12.42 -11.74 -1.73
C ASN A 223 -13.66 -10.95 -2.17
N SER A 224 -14.65 -11.64 -2.72
CA SER A 224 -15.96 -11.06 -2.99
C SER A 224 -17.05 -11.81 -2.23
N ALA A 225 -18.25 -11.23 -2.14
CA ALA A 225 -19.41 -11.91 -1.57
C ALA A 225 -19.80 -13.21 -2.31
N VAL A 226 -19.25 -13.46 -3.50
CA VAL A 226 -19.65 -14.55 -4.41
C VAL A 226 -18.56 -15.61 -4.56
N THR A 227 -17.28 -15.25 -4.42
CA THR A 227 -16.14 -16.13 -4.72
C THR A 227 -14.92 -15.78 -3.88
N SER A 228 -14.11 -16.82 -3.60
CA SER A 228 -12.78 -16.81 -2.96
C SER A 228 -12.75 -17.09 -1.45
N GLY A 229 -11.58 -17.53 -0.97
CA GLY A 229 -11.29 -17.87 0.42
C GLY A 229 -9.82 -17.54 0.74
N ALA A 230 -9.39 -17.77 1.98
CA ALA A 230 -8.05 -17.37 2.43
C ALA A 230 -6.91 -18.00 1.60
N ALA A 231 -7.04 -19.29 1.26
CA ALA A 231 -6.08 -19.99 0.41
C ALA A 231 -5.90 -19.31 -0.95
N GLU A 232 -7.01 -19.00 -1.63
CA GLU A 232 -6.96 -18.33 -2.92
C GLU A 232 -6.43 -16.88 -2.82
N GLU A 233 -6.75 -16.13 -1.77
CA GLU A 233 -6.24 -14.76 -1.61
C GLU A 233 -4.73 -14.69 -1.31
N VAL A 234 -4.21 -15.60 -0.48
CA VAL A 234 -2.76 -15.67 -0.23
C VAL A 234 -2.02 -16.15 -1.49
N GLU A 235 -2.58 -17.08 -2.27
CA GLU A 235 -2.00 -17.45 -3.57
C GLU A 235 -1.99 -16.27 -4.55
N LYS A 236 -3.07 -15.47 -4.62
CA LYS A 236 -3.09 -14.26 -5.48
C LYS A 236 -2.02 -13.25 -5.07
N LEU A 237 -1.82 -13.04 -3.76
CA LEU A 237 -0.73 -12.20 -3.24
C LEU A 237 0.61 -12.70 -3.78
N VAL A 238 0.93 -13.97 -3.53
CA VAL A 238 2.22 -14.58 -3.93
C VAL A 238 2.40 -14.53 -5.44
N TRP A 239 1.35 -14.82 -6.20
CA TRP A 239 1.38 -14.78 -7.65
C TRP A 239 1.61 -13.37 -8.20
N ALA A 240 0.96 -12.35 -7.62
CA ALA A 240 1.12 -10.97 -8.02
C ALA A 240 2.56 -10.47 -7.80
N ILE A 241 3.10 -10.69 -6.60
CA ILE A 241 4.45 -10.23 -6.26
C ILE A 241 5.54 -11.03 -6.99
N ARG A 242 5.28 -12.29 -7.34
CA ARG A 242 6.16 -13.11 -8.19
C ARG A 242 6.41 -12.46 -9.55
N TRP A 243 5.42 -11.77 -10.09
CA TRP A 243 5.45 -11.16 -11.42
C TRP A 243 5.68 -9.64 -11.41
N GLY A 244 6.13 -9.09 -10.27
CA GLY A 244 6.57 -7.69 -10.19
C GLY A 244 5.59 -6.74 -9.52
N GLY A 245 4.54 -7.22 -8.85
CA GLY A 245 3.71 -6.35 -8.00
C GLY A 245 4.53 -5.75 -6.85
N ASP A 246 4.83 -4.46 -6.91
CA ASP A 246 5.62 -3.74 -5.89
C ASP A 246 4.81 -3.46 -4.63
N THR A 247 3.49 -3.32 -4.77
CA THR A 247 2.51 -3.24 -3.69
C THR A 247 1.30 -4.09 -4.05
N VAL A 248 0.51 -4.47 -3.03
CA VAL A 248 -0.74 -5.20 -3.24
C VAL A 248 -1.86 -4.54 -2.44
N MET A 249 -3.03 -4.35 -3.04
CA MET A 249 -4.21 -3.92 -2.31
C MET A 249 -5.17 -5.07 -2.05
N ASP A 250 -5.54 -5.24 -0.80
CA ASP A 250 -6.68 -6.07 -0.42
C ASP A 250 -7.97 -5.26 -0.56
N LEU A 251 -8.70 -5.51 -1.66
CA LEU A 251 -10.00 -4.92 -1.95
C LEU A 251 -11.16 -5.85 -1.57
N SER A 252 -10.92 -6.77 -0.61
CA SER A 252 -11.91 -7.72 -0.13
C SER A 252 -13.20 -7.04 0.32
N THR A 253 -14.34 -7.62 -0.07
CA THR A 253 -15.68 -7.21 0.37
C THR A 253 -16.51 -8.41 0.79
N GLY A 254 -17.63 -8.18 1.49
CA GLY A 254 -18.43 -9.23 2.10
C GLY A 254 -17.88 -9.72 3.45
N ARG A 255 -17.70 -11.04 3.59
CA ARG A 255 -17.47 -11.73 4.87
C ARG A 255 -15.99 -12.10 5.06
N ASN A 256 -15.60 -12.41 6.30
CA ASN A 256 -14.24 -12.83 6.68
C ASN A 256 -13.12 -11.82 6.33
N ILE A 257 -13.44 -10.55 6.05
CA ILE A 257 -12.47 -9.54 5.59
C ILE A 257 -11.28 -9.43 6.55
N HIS A 258 -11.54 -9.29 7.85
CA HIS A 258 -10.48 -9.18 8.86
C HIS A 258 -9.56 -10.40 8.85
N ASN A 259 -10.14 -11.60 8.91
CA ASN A 259 -9.36 -12.82 9.07
C ASN A 259 -8.57 -13.13 7.79
N ILE A 260 -9.15 -12.94 6.60
CA ILE A 260 -8.46 -13.10 5.31
C ILE A 260 -7.27 -12.13 5.23
N ARG A 261 -7.49 -10.86 5.55
CA ARG A 261 -6.41 -9.86 5.57
C ARG A 261 -5.32 -10.21 6.58
N GLY A 262 -5.65 -10.80 7.72
CA GLY A 262 -4.66 -11.30 8.67
C GLY A 262 -3.69 -12.31 8.04
N TRP A 263 -4.18 -13.23 7.22
CA TRP A 263 -3.32 -14.17 6.48
C TRP A 263 -2.50 -13.48 5.39
N ILE A 264 -3.07 -12.51 4.67
CA ILE A 264 -2.37 -11.71 3.65
C ILE A 264 -1.22 -10.93 4.31
N MET A 265 -1.49 -10.19 5.38
CA MET A 265 -0.51 -9.33 6.05
C MET A 265 0.71 -10.11 6.55
N ARG A 266 0.49 -11.22 7.25
CA ARG A 266 1.58 -12.04 7.80
C ARG A 266 2.38 -12.78 6.73
N ASN A 267 1.86 -12.85 5.50
CA ASN A 267 2.50 -13.50 4.37
C ASN A 267 2.91 -12.53 3.25
N SER A 268 2.89 -11.22 3.49
CA SER A 268 3.29 -10.21 2.51
C SER A 268 4.68 -9.67 2.79
N PRO A 269 5.62 -9.75 1.84
CA PRO A 269 6.89 -9.03 1.90
C PRO A 269 6.78 -7.63 1.27
N VAL A 270 5.64 -7.27 0.68
CA VAL A 270 5.41 -5.98 0.01
C VAL A 270 4.38 -5.14 0.77
N PRO A 271 4.33 -3.81 0.58
CA PRO A 271 3.32 -2.98 1.20
C PRO A 271 1.90 -3.43 0.83
N ILE A 272 1.03 -3.50 1.84
CA ILE A 272 -0.39 -3.80 1.68
C ILE A 272 -1.22 -2.53 1.80
N GLY A 273 -2.05 -2.26 0.80
CA GLY A 273 -3.05 -1.21 0.84
C GLY A 273 -4.46 -1.73 1.04
N THR A 274 -5.34 -0.87 1.53
CA THR A 274 -6.78 -1.16 1.61
C THR A 274 -7.61 0.07 1.28
N VAL A 275 -8.91 -0.14 1.13
CA VAL A 275 -9.92 0.92 1.08
C VAL A 275 -10.81 0.76 2.33
N PRO A 276 -10.50 1.43 3.46
CA PRO A 276 -11.15 1.15 4.75
C PRO A 276 -12.68 1.28 4.73
N ILE A 277 -13.23 2.14 3.86
CA ILE A 277 -14.68 2.32 3.73
C ILE A 277 -15.39 1.04 3.25
N TYR A 278 -14.70 0.10 2.60
CA TYR A 278 -15.29 -1.17 2.17
C TYR A 278 -15.65 -2.05 3.35
N GLN A 279 -14.72 -2.23 4.30
CA GLN A 279 -15.01 -3.00 5.50
C GLN A 279 -16.00 -2.26 6.42
N ALA A 280 -15.85 -0.94 6.57
CA ALA A 280 -16.79 -0.13 7.35
C ALA A 280 -18.22 -0.27 6.82
N LEU A 281 -18.40 -0.36 5.49
CA LEU A 281 -19.70 -0.56 4.86
C LEU A 281 -20.30 -1.94 5.20
N GLU A 282 -19.48 -3.00 5.23
CA GLU A 282 -19.94 -4.34 5.62
C GLU A 282 -20.36 -4.39 7.11
N LYS A 283 -19.64 -3.66 7.98
CA LYS A 283 -20.00 -3.56 9.42
C LYS A 283 -21.39 -2.97 9.64
N VAL A 284 -21.89 -2.16 8.70
CA VAL A 284 -23.23 -1.55 8.75
C VAL A 284 -24.23 -2.22 7.79
N GLY A 285 -23.95 -3.46 7.37
CA GLY A 285 -24.88 -4.26 6.58
C GLY A 285 -24.99 -3.86 5.10
N GLY A 286 -23.98 -3.17 4.55
CA GLY A 286 -23.99 -2.75 3.15
C GLY A 286 -24.79 -1.47 2.88
N GLU A 287 -25.22 -0.76 3.93
CA GLU A 287 -26.07 0.43 3.84
C GLU A 287 -25.23 1.71 4.03
N PRO A 288 -24.93 2.47 2.94
CA PRO A 288 -24.05 3.63 3.06
C PRO A 288 -24.57 4.65 4.05
N ASP A 289 -25.88 4.90 4.12
CA ASP A 289 -26.51 5.85 5.05
C ASP A 289 -26.34 5.48 6.54
N LYS A 290 -25.95 4.24 6.88
CA LYS A 290 -25.65 3.83 8.25
C LYS A 290 -24.19 4.04 8.65
N LEU A 291 -23.32 4.45 7.71
CA LEU A 291 -21.93 4.76 8.01
C LEU A 291 -21.86 5.96 8.97
N THR A 292 -21.00 5.83 9.98
CA THR A 292 -20.69 6.90 10.93
C THR A 292 -19.19 7.01 11.10
N TRP A 293 -18.74 8.17 11.62
CA TRP A 293 -17.35 8.36 12.00
C TRP A 293 -16.84 7.25 12.93
N GLU A 294 -17.63 6.82 13.92
CA GLU A 294 -17.17 5.83 14.90
C GLU A 294 -16.91 4.46 14.29
N VAL A 295 -17.74 4.01 13.34
CA VAL A 295 -17.51 2.75 12.61
C VAL A 295 -16.24 2.85 11.76
N PHE A 296 -16.05 3.98 11.07
CA PHE A 296 -14.89 4.20 10.22
C PHE A 296 -13.59 4.31 11.04
N LYS A 297 -13.60 5.08 12.12
CA LYS A 297 -12.50 5.22 13.08
C LYS A 297 -12.07 3.87 13.65
N ASP A 298 -13.02 3.05 14.08
CA ASP A 298 -12.74 1.71 14.57
C ASP A 298 -12.08 0.84 13.49
N THR A 299 -12.54 0.95 12.23
CA THR A 299 -11.96 0.22 11.10
C THR A 299 -10.54 0.69 10.77
N LEU A 300 -10.24 1.99 10.87
CA LEU A 300 -8.88 2.51 10.70
C LEU A 300 -7.93 1.93 11.75
N ILE A 301 -8.34 1.94 13.02
CA ILE A 301 -7.53 1.40 14.12
C ILE A 301 -7.31 -0.10 13.95
N GLU A 302 -8.37 -0.85 13.65
CA GLU A 302 -8.29 -2.29 13.38
C GLU A 302 -7.24 -2.61 12.30
N GLN A 303 -7.30 -1.92 11.17
CA GLN A 303 -6.41 -2.18 10.04
C GLN A 303 -4.97 -1.69 10.29
N ALA A 304 -4.81 -0.55 10.96
CA ALA A 304 -3.50 -0.02 11.33
C ALA A 304 -2.79 -0.94 12.32
N GLU A 305 -3.53 -1.56 13.25
CA GLU A 305 -2.98 -2.57 14.16
C GLU A 305 -2.65 -3.88 13.47
N GLN A 306 -3.39 -4.29 12.41
CA GLN A 306 -3.02 -5.45 11.59
C GLN A 306 -1.72 -5.26 10.80
N GLY A 307 -1.37 -4.01 10.49
CA GLY A 307 -0.16 -3.63 9.75
C GLY A 307 -0.39 -3.07 8.36
N VAL A 308 -1.62 -2.70 7.97
CA VAL A 308 -1.85 -2.11 6.63
C VAL A 308 -0.99 -0.85 6.44
N ASP A 309 -0.25 -0.77 5.34
CA ASP A 309 0.78 0.24 5.12
C ASP A 309 0.25 1.54 4.52
N TYR A 310 -0.85 1.47 3.76
CA TYR A 310 -1.51 2.65 3.24
C TYR A 310 -3.03 2.49 3.11
N PHE A 311 -3.74 3.61 3.28
CA PHE A 311 -5.19 3.66 3.14
C PHE A 311 -5.59 4.54 1.97
N THR A 312 -6.41 3.98 1.08
CA THR A 312 -7.16 4.75 0.10
C THR A 312 -8.39 5.38 0.75
N ILE A 313 -8.34 6.69 0.96
CA ILE A 313 -9.40 7.46 1.63
C ILE A 313 -9.97 8.51 0.66
N HIS A 314 -11.26 8.41 0.40
CA HIS A 314 -11.99 9.24 -0.57
C HIS A 314 -12.48 10.55 0.07
N ALA A 315 -11.58 11.25 0.78
CA ALA A 315 -11.90 12.50 1.48
C ALA A 315 -12.12 13.69 0.53
N GLY A 316 -11.74 13.57 -0.74
CA GLY A 316 -12.00 14.59 -1.77
C GLY A 316 -13.42 14.59 -2.33
N VAL A 317 -14.24 13.57 -2.05
CA VAL A 317 -15.64 13.50 -2.49
C VAL A 317 -16.50 14.37 -1.59
N ARG A 318 -16.57 15.66 -1.91
CA ARG A 318 -17.36 16.65 -1.17
C ARG A 318 -18.80 16.73 -1.66
N LEU A 319 -19.72 17.10 -0.78
CA LEU A 319 -21.16 17.22 -1.08
C LEU A 319 -21.40 18.12 -2.31
N ALA A 320 -20.71 19.27 -2.36
CA ALA A 320 -20.84 20.24 -3.43
C ALA A 320 -20.37 19.71 -4.81
N TYR A 321 -19.58 18.64 -4.85
CA TYR A 321 -19.05 18.09 -6.09
C TYR A 321 -19.92 17.00 -6.70
N VAL A 322 -20.80 16.37 -5.91
CA VAL A 322 -21.70 15.32 -6.41
C VAL A 322 -22.55 15.79 -7.59
N PRO A 323 -23.19 16.98 -7.56
CA PRO A 323 -23.97 17.49 -8.70
C PRO A 323 -23.16 17.70 -9.99
N LEU A 324 -21.85 17.93 -9.89
CA LEU A 324 -20.97 18.12 -11.06
C LEU A 324 -20.89 16.85 -11.92
N THR A 325 -21.18 15.68 -11.34
CA THR A 325 -21.18 14.40 -12.05
C THR A 325 -22.49 14.11 -12.78
N ALA A 326 -23.54 14.91 -12.60
CA ALA A 326 -24.87 14.64 -13.16
C ALA A 326 -24.89 14.66 -14.70
N THR A 327 -23.96 15.38 -15.33
CA THR A 327 -23.83 15.47 -16.79
C THR A 327 -22.84 14.45 -17.38
N ARG A 328 -22.23 13.59 -16.55
CA ARG A 328 -21.29 12.57 -17.02
C ARG A 328 -22.00 11.46 -17.77
N THR A 329 -21.29 10.89 -18.73
CA THR A 329 -21.72 9.71 -19.47
C THR A 329 -21.77 8.48 -18.55
N THR A 330 -20.77 8.32 -17.70
CA THR A 330 -20.61 7.14 -16.81
C THR A 330 -20.77 7.44 -15.32
N GLY A 331 -21.13 8.67 -14.96
CA GLY A 331 -21.35 9.09 -13.58
C GLY A 331 -20.12 8.92 -12.68
N ILE A 332 -20.33 8.36 -11.49
CA ILE A 332 -19.29 8.03 -10.51
C ILE A 332 -18.96 6.55 -10.61
N VAL A 333 -17.76 6.20 -11.10
CA VAL A 333 -17.31 4.81 -11.27
C VAL A 333 -16.43 4.29 -10.13
N SER A 334 -16.01 5.16 -9.21
CA SER A 334 -15.33 4.74 -7.99
C SER A 334 -16.32 4.09 -7.04
N ARG A 335 -16.02 2.86 -6.58
CA ARG A 335 -16.83 2.19 -5.54
C ARG A 335 -16.79 2.99 -4.24
N GLY A 336 -15.59 3.37 -3.77
CA GLY A 336 -15.44 4.19 -2.57
C GLY A 336 -16.07 5.58 -2.72
N GLY A 337 -15.87 6.21 -3.89
CA GLY A 337 -16.45 7.51 -4.19
C GLY A 337 -17.99 7.49 -4.25
N SER A 338 -18.59 6.47 -4.86
CA SER A 338 -20.05 6.33 -4.92
C SER A 338 -20.68 6.04 -3.55
N ILE A 339 -20.01 5.30 -2.67
CA ILE A 339 -20.42 5.11 -1.27
C ILE A 339 -20.49 6.47 -0.56
N MET A 340 -19.43 7.27 -0.68
CA MET A 340 -19.38 8.60 -0.04
C MET A 340 -20.38 9.59 -0.64
N ALA A 341 -20.55 9.59 -1.97
CA ALA A 341 -21.55 10.42 -2.63
C ALA A 341 -22.96 10.07 -2.15
N ARG A 342 -23.30 8.77 -2.04
CA ARG A 342 -24.60 8.33 -1.50
C ARG A 342 -24.78 8.76 -0.04
N TRP A 343 -23.76 8.58 0.81
CA TRP A 343 -23.81 9.03 2.20
C TRP A 343 -24.07 10.54 2.31
N CYS A 344 -23.36 11.35 1.52
CA CYS A 344 -23.52 12.81 1.50
C CYS A 344 -24.94 13.21 1.08
N LEU A 345 -25.49 12.58 0.03
CA LEU A 345 -26.84 12.87 -0.46
C LEU A 345 -27.93 12.43 0.53
N SER A 346 -27.78 11.27 1.17
CA SER A 346 -28.75 10.75 2.14
C SER A 346 -28.87 11.63 3.38
N HIS A 347 -27.77 12.22 3.84
CA HIS A 347 -27.76 13.10 5.02
C HIS A 347 -27.84 14.58 4.70
N HIS A 348 -27.60 14.95 3.44
CA HIS A 348 -27.37 16.33 3.00
C HIS A 348 -26.31 17.04 3.86
N LYS A 349 -25.18 16.35 4.11
CA LYS A 349 -24.04 16.81 4.91
C LYS A 349 -22.74 16.67 4.13
N GLU A 350 -21.74 17.45 4.52
CA GLU A 350 -20.38 17.33 4.00
C GLU A 350 -19.78 15.97 4.37
N SER A 351 -18.91 15.44 3.52
CA SER A 351 -18.22 14.17 3.75
C SER A 351 -17.57 14.13 5.13
N PHE A 352 -17.96 13.18 5.98
CA PHE A 352 -17.34 13.02 7.29
C PHE A 352 -15.84 12.66 7.20
N LEU A 353 -15.39 12.09 6.07
CA LEU A 353 -13.96 11.85 5.82
C LEU A 353 -13.19 13.16 5.64
N TYR A 354 -13.83 14.15 5.02
CA TYR A 354 -13.30 15.50 4.88
C TYR A 354 -13.36 16.25 6.22
N GLU A 355 -14.53 16.27 6.87
CA GLU A 355 -14.72 17.01 8.13
C GLU A 355 -13.86 16.49 9.29
N ARG A 356 -13.56 15.18 9.31
CA ARG A 356 -12.77 14.52 10.36
C ARG A 356 -11.35 14.18 9.90
N PHE A 357 -10.87 14.78 8.82
CA PHE A 357 -9.56 14.47 8.24
C PHE A 357 -8.40 14.65 9.24
N ASP A 358 -8.50 15.64 10.13
CA ASP A 358 -7.52 15.89 11.20
C ASP A 358 -7.35 14.67 12.13
N GLU A 359 -8.46 14.07 12.57
CA GLU A 359 -8.44 12.88 13.43
C GLU A 359 -7.99 11.62 12.67
N ILE A 360 -8.28 11.54 11.37
CA ILE A 360 -7.74 10.46 10.51
C ILE A 360 -6.21 10.54 10.49
N CYS A 361 -5.65 11.74 10.32
CA CYS A 361 -4.20 11.94 10.36
C CYS A 361 -3.60 11.49 11.69
N ASP A 362 -4.22 11.85 12.82
CA ASP A 362 -3.73 11.46 14.15
C ASP A 362 -3.69 9.92 14.32
N ILE A 363 -4.68 9.21 13.79
CA ILE A 363 -4.72 7.74 13.81
C ILE A 363 -3.61 7.17 12.92
N MET A 364 -3.50 7.62 11.68
CA MET A 364 -2.54 7.08 10.71
C MET A 364 -1.09 7.35 11.11
N ARG A 365 -0.80 8.56 11.62
CA ARG A 365 0.51 8.96 12.15
C ARG A 365 0.98 8.04 13.27
N LYS A 366 0.07 7.57 14.13
CA LYS A 366 0.40 6.70 15.28
C LYS A 366 1.06 5.37 14.86
N TYR A 367 0.85 4.93 13.61
CA TYR A 367 1.32 3.64 13.13
C TYR A 367 2.18 3.73 11.86
N ASP A 368 2.46 4.95 11.35
CA ASP A 368 3.09 5.19 10.04
C ASP A 368 2.32 4.57 8.85
N VAL A 369 1.00 4.74 8.86
CA VAL A 369 0.17 4.43 7.68
C VAL A 369 0.21 5.62 6.71
N SER A 370 0.54 5.37 5.45
CA SER A 370 0.55 6.39 4.40
C SER A 370 -0.86 6.67 3.87
N PHE A 371 -1.14 7.92 3.50
CA PHE A 371 -2.33 8.26 2.74
C PHE A 371 -2.15 7.90 1.27
N SER A 372 -3.13 7.20 0.72
CA SER A 372 -3.46 7.24 -0.70
C SER A 372 -4.74 8.07 -0.83
N LEU A 373 -4.63 9.33 -1.23
CA LEU A 373 -5.81 10.19 -1.37
C LEU A 373 -6.58 9.77 -2.62
N GLY A 374 -7.75 9.17 -2.41
CA GLY A 374 -8.50 8.45 -3.43
C GLY A 374 -9.19 9.35 -4.46
N ASP A 375 -9.31 8.84 -5.68
CA ASP A 375 -9.88 9.50 -6.86
C ASP A 375 -11.39 9.20 -7.03
N GLY A 376 -12.19 9.53 -6.01
CA GLY A 376 -13.60 9.19 -5.95
C GLY A 376 -14.44 9.70 -7.12
N LEU A 377 -14.03 10.77 -7.77
CA LEU A 377 -14.63 11.38 -8.95
C LEU A 377 -13.78 11.17 -10.21
N ARG A 378 -12.95 10.13 -10.30
CA ARG A 378 -12.24 9.79 -11.55
C ARG A 378 -13.18 9.57 -12.75
N PRO A 379 -12.71 9.80 -14.00
CA PRO A 379 -13.50 9.54 -15.20
C PRO A 379 -13.61 8.04 -15.52
N GLY A 380 -14.84 7.57 -15.72
CA GLY A 380 -15.15 6.19 -16.17
C GLY A 380 -15.26 6.04 -17.69
N SER A 381 -15.14 7.14 -18.43
CA SER A 381 -15.12 7.16 -19.88
C SER A 381 -14.26 8.31 -20.39
N ILE A 382 -13.80 8.20 -21.64
CA ILE A 382 -13.03 9.25 -22.31
C ILE A 382 -13.80 10.58 -22.39
N ALA A 383 -15.15 10.52 -22.46
CA ALA A 383 -16.01 11.69 -22.53
C ALA A 383 -16.00 12.50 -21.22
N ASP A 384 -15.82 11.82 -20.08
CA ASP A 384 -15.84 12.42 -18.74
C ASP A 384 -14.44 12.91 -18.30
N ALA A 385 -13.40 12.66 -19.11
CA ALA A 385 -12.01 12.97 -18.77
C ALA A 385 -11.72 14.48 -18.69
N ASN A 386 -11.05 14.89 -17.61
CA ASN A 386 -10.64 16.26 -17.30
C ASN A 386 -11.83 17.21 -17.07
N ASP A 387 -12.97 16.67 -16.61
CA ASP A 387 -14.13 17.48 -16.30
C ASP A 387 -14.00 18.24 -14.96
N ARG A 388 -14.99 19.09 -14.67
CA ARG A 388 -14.97 19.92 -13.45
C ARG A 388 -15.02 19.08 -12.17
N ALA A 389 -15.74 17.95 -12.17
CA ALA A 389 -15.83 17.09 -11.00
C ALA A 389 -14.48 16.47 -10.64
N GLN A 390 -13.74 15.97 -11.64
CA GLN A 390 -12.42 15.39 -11.46
C GLN A 390 -11.43 16.43 -10.88
N PHE A 391 -11.34 17.62 -11.49
CA PHE A 391 -10.38 18.62 -11.03
C PHE A 391 -10.78 19.30 -9.71
N ALA A 392 -12.07 19.41 -9.40
CA ALA A 392 -12.52 19.89 -8.09
C ALA A 392 -12.07 18.96 -6.95
N GLU A 393 -12.15 17.65 -7.17
CA GLU A 393 -11.60 16.68 -6.23
C GLU A 393 -10.08 16.81 -6.14
N LEU A 394 -9.37 16.85 -7.28
CA LEU A 394 -7.90 16.97 -7.30
C LEU A 394 -7.38 18.21 -6.56
N GLU A 395 -8.02 19.36 -6.74
CA GLU A 395 -7.73 20.59 -5.99
C GLU A 395 -7.86 20.35 -4.47
N THR A 396 -8.95 19.70 -4.04
CA THR A 396 -9.17 19.33 -2.64
C THR A 396 -8.11 18.37 -2.12
N LEU A 397 -7.67 17.39 -2.91
CA LEU A 397 -6.61 16.46 -2.49
C LEU A 397 -5.28 17.19 -2.26
N GLY A 398 -5.01 18.25 -3.03
CA GLY A 398 -3.87 19.14 -2.80
C GLY A 398 -3.94 19.88 -1.45
N GLU A 399 -5.13 20.35 -1.07
CA GLU A 399 -5.37 20.96 0.25
C GLU A 399 -5.18 19.94 1.38
N LEU A 400 -5.80 18.75 1.27
CA LEU A 400 -5.70 17.68 2.25
C LEU A 400 -4.26 17.15 2.41
N THR A 401 -3.47 17.16 1.33
CA THR A 401 -2.05 16.80 1.37
C THR A 401 -1.28 17.72 2.33
N LYS A 402 -1.56 19.02 2.33
CA LYS A 402 -0.91 19.98 3.25
C LYS A 402 -1.27 19.71 4.69
N ILE A 403 -2.55 19.45 4.96
CA ILE A 403 -3.04 19.11 6.31
C ILE A 403 -2.36 17.83 6.82
N ALA A 404 -2.26 16.79 5.98
CA ALA A 404 -1.59 15.54 6.32
C ALA A 404 -0.09 15.74 6.58
N TRP A 405 0.61 16.54 5.77
CA TRP A 405 2.02 16.86 6.00
C TRP A 405 2.25 17.65 7.30
N ASP A 406 1.37 18.59 7.64
CA ASP A 406 1.45 19.34 8.90
C ASP A 406 1.28 18.42 10.12
N LYS A 407 0.58 17.29 9.95
CA LYS A 407 0.44 16.22 10.95
C LYS A 407 1.53 15.14 10.87
N GLY A 408 2.48 15.27 9.95
CA GLY A 408 3.58 14.32 9.81
C GLY A 408 3.22 13.03 9.05
N CYS A 409 2.10 12.98 8.34
CA CYS A 409 1.70 11.82 7.55
C CYS A 409 2.38 11.81 6.17
N GLN A 410 2.68 10.61 5.67
CA GLN A 410 3.10 10.39 4.28
C GLN A 410 1.88 10.42 3.35
N VAL A 411 2.01 10.95 2.13
CA VAL A 411 0.89 11.12 1.19
C VAL A 411 1.31 10.80 -0.25
N MET A 412 0.47 10.02 -0.94
CA MET A 412 0.39 9.94 -2.40
C MET A 412 -1.03 10.27 -2.86
N ILE A 413 -1.19 10.66 -4.12
CA ILE A 413 -2.48 11.06 -4.71
C ILE A 413 -2.83 10.06 -5.82
N GLU A 414 -4.05 9.51 -5.79
CA GLU A 414 -4.61 8.71 -6.87
C GLU A 414 -5.11 9.62 -8.01
N GLY A 415 -4.98 9.13 -9.25
CA GLY A 415 -5.25 9.90 -10.46
C GLY A 415 -6.24 9.21 -11.39
N PRO A 416 -6.60 9.82 -12.52
CA PRO A 416 -7.71 9.35 -13.35
C PRO A 416 -7.55 7.95 -13.94
N GLY A 417 -8.71 7.41 -14.35
CA GLY A 417 -8.83 6.20 -15.15
C GLY A 417 -8.86 6.50 -16.65
N HIS A 418 -10.05 6.62 -17.24
CA HIS A 418 -10.22 6.66 -18.70
C HIS A 418 -9.85 8.03 -19.27
N VAL A 419 -8.65 8.18 -19.84
CA VAL A 419 -8.16 9.45 -20.40
C VAL A 419 -7.60 9.23 -21.81
N PRO A 420 -8.03 10.02 -22.82
CA PRO A 420 -7.45 9.94 -24.16
C PRO A 420 -6.03 10.52 -24.17
N MET A 421 -5.15 10.00 -25.02
CA MET A 421 -3.71 10.35 -25.01
C MET A 421 -3.43 11.87 -24.99
N HIS A 422 -4.16 12.66 -25.77
CA HIS A 422 -3.99 14.12 -25.85
C HIS A 422 -4.34 14.88 -24.55
N LYS A 423 -5.01 14.24 -23.58
CA LYS A 423 -5.36 14.81 -22.27
C LYS A 423 -4.45 14.33 -21.13
N ILE A 424 -3.62 13.31 -21.35
CA ILE A 424 -2.77 12.72 -20.29
C ILE A 424 -1.85 13.78 -19.68
N LYS A 425 -1.16 14.58 -20.52
CA LYS A 425 -0.20 15.58 -20.02
C LYS A 425 -0.84 16.70 -19.19
N VAL A 426 -2.12 16.99 -19.36
CA VAL A 426 -2.83 18.01 -18.55
C VAL A 426 -3.11 17.50 -17.14
N ASN A 427 -3.17 16.18 -16.94
CA ASN A 427 -3.39 15.58 -15.62
C ASN A 427 -2.10 15.52 -14.77
N MET A 428 -0.93 15.61 -15.39
CA MET A 428 0.40 15.43 -14.78
C MET A 428 1.14 16.76 -14.67
#